data_AF-A0A840W1D2-F1
#
_entry.id   AF-A0A840W1D2-F1
#
_cell.length_a   1.000
_cell.length_b   1.000
_cell.length_c   1.000
_cell.angle_alpha   90.00
_cell.angle_beta   90.00
_cell.angle_gamma   90.00
#
_symmetry.space_group_name_H-M   'P 1'
#
loop_
_entity.id
_entity.type
_entity.pdbx_description
1 polymer ?
#
loop_
_entity_poly.entity_id
_entity_poly.type
_entity_poly.pdbx_seq_one_letter_code
_entity_poly.pdbx_strand_id
1 'polypeptide(L)'
;MAVSTAAALALSLLYAPSVAAEPAPSDSTSSEEQQELDALALAEQTGEPVEIPGLTDEKTQHFAHPDGSLTAEISALPVRVRSGDSWVDVDTTLVRAEDGLVRPKAAGMDIAFSGGGDDVMARIGIGSNSVALGWVDKLPEPTLDGEQATYPDVLPEVDLVLTAGVEGFTQVLVVHTPEAAQLPELTELQLPLDTTGVTMSADEHGNLDATGDEGGQSVFSAQAPAMWDSTGGEEQTSAEDPTVAAPSGARMELLETSVEVDRISLVPDEGMLVDEATEFPVYIDPSVSVSRPNWAYVDRAFPNQAYFNPSSADPVGVGRVEWDRVYTRRAFFQFTVAGRTNHPNTIINSATLRTEVDWAYSCNSNSYIQLQRVSAFNRNTTWNNQPSTQGGVLDTQNVRGGWATCPSSSGVEFNATSAYRWGVNNNASHIYLRLKERDESGTAAWRRFDVKKKPPVLVVDYNHPPEKPVTSTISDSLGGACQTDRT
;
A
#
# COMPACT_ATOMS: atom_id res chain seq x y z
N MET A 1 76.14 33.08 27.19
CA MET A 1 76.63 33.55 25.87
C MET A 1 76.44 32.41 24.90
N ALA A 2 75.84 32.70 23.74
CA ALA A 2 75.95 32.08 22.41
C ALA A 2 76.28 30.56 22.33
N VAL A 3 75.65 29.75 21.48
CA VAL A 3 75.45 29.94 20.03
C VAL A 3 74.30 29.04 19.58
N SER A 4 73.48 29.59 18.69
CA SER A 4 72.40 28.94 17.94
C SER A 4 72.98 28.09 16.82
N THR A 5 72.52 26.84 16.67
CA THR A 5 72.69 26.04 15.45
C THR A 5 71.33 25.50 15.04
N ALA A 6 70.75 26.17 14.06
CA ALA A 6 69.54 25.75 13.35
C ALA A 6 69.89 24.57 12.41
N ALA A 7 69.23 23.43 12.59
CA ALA A 7 69.21 22.34 11.63
C ALA A 7 68.09 22.61 10.61
N ALA A 8 68.45 22.86 9.36
CA ALA A 8 67.52 22.95 8.26
C ALA A 8 67.08 21.53 7.85
N LEU A 9 65.85 21.15 8.22
CA LEU A 9 65.13 20.08 7.52
C LEU A 9 64.34 20.71 6.38
N ALA A 10 64.76 20.41 5.15
CA ALA A 10 63.96 20.67 3.96
C ALA A 10 62.76 19.73 3.97
N LEU A 11 61.59 20.24 4.37
CA LEU A 11 60.32 19.54 4.21
C LEU A 11 59.85 19.79 2.77
N SER A 12 60.09 18.80 1.90
CA SER A 12 59.49 18.73 0.58
C SER A 12 57.97 18.67 0.72
N LEU A 13 57.27 19.75 0.35
CA LEU A 13 55.82 19.75 0.14
C LEU A 13 55.52 18.81 -1.04
N LEU A 14 55.07 17.59 -0.73
CA LEU A 14 54.33 16.77 -1.67
C LEU A 14 52.96 17.43 -1.87
N TYR A 15 52.81 18.17 -2.95
CA TYR A 15 51.53 18.60 -3.47
C TYR A 15 50.84 17.35 -4.03
N ALA A 16 50.07 16.65 -3.20
CA ALA A 16 49.17 15.61 -3.70
C ALA A 16 48.10 16.31 -4.54
N PRO A 17 47.93 16.00 -5.83
CA PRO A 17 46.77 16.49 -6.55
C PRO A 17 45.54 15.96 -5.81
N SER A 18 44.59 16.85 -5.53
CA SER A 18 43.25 16.45 -5.14
C SER A 18 42.76 15.46 -6.19
N VAL A 19 42.67 14.18 -5.81
CA VAL A 19 41.91 13.21 -6.59
C VAL A 19 40.48 13.71 -6.51
N ALA A 20 40.06 14.45 -7.54
CA ALA A 20 38.66 14.70 -7.78
C ALA A 20 38.02 13.32 -7.82
N ALA A 21 37.08 13.07 -6.90
CA ALA A 21 36.27 11.87 -6.95
C ALA A 21 35.67 11.78 -8.35
N GLU A 22 36.01 10.72 -9.07
CA GLU A 22 35.44 10.40 -10.36
C GLU A 22 33.92 10.29 -10.18
N PRO A 23 33.10 11.04 -10.95
CA PRO A 23 31.66 10.84 -10.90
C PRO A 23 31.37 9.39 -11.33
N ALA A 24 30.61 8.67 -10.50
CA ALA A 24 30.10 7.34 -10.82
C ALA A 24 29.32 7.36 -12.16
N PRO A 25 29.32 6.25 -12.92
CA PRO A 25 28.98 6.27 -14.34
C PRO A 25 27.49 6.48 -14.60
N SER A 26 27.23 7.16 -15.70
CA SER A 26 25.96 7.43 -16.36
C SER A 26 25.32 6.21 -17.06
N ASP A 27 25.62 4.98 -16.64
CA ASP A 27 25.32 3.75 -17.39
C ASP A 27 23.90 3.18 -17.18
N SER A 28 23.17 3.59 -16.14
CA SER A 28 21.85 3.04 -15.84
C SER A 28 20.80 3.46 -16.88
N THR A 29 20.77 4.74 -17.25
CA THR A 29 19.80 5.28 -18.23
C THR A 29 19.98 4.68 -19.62
N SER A 30 21.22 4.42 -20.06
CA SER A 30 21.49 3.76 -21.34
C SER A 30 21.05 2.30 -21.37
N SER A 31 20.99 1.64 -20.21
CA SER A 31 20.55 0.24 -20.13
C SER A 31 19.03 0.09 -20.18
N GLU A 32 18.29 1.03 -19.61
CA GLU A 32 16.82 1.07 -19.64
C GLU A 32 16.29 1.42 -21.03
N GLU A 33 16.90 2.40 -21.70
CA GLU A 33 16.53 2.80 -23.05
C GLU A 33 16.74 1.68 -24.07
N GLN A 34 17.85 0.93 -23.94
CA GLN A 34 18.09 -0.22 -24.81
C GLN A 34 17.05 -1.32 -24.60
N GLN A 35 16.66 -1.60 -23.35
CA GLN A 35 15.65 -2.62 -23.05
C GLN A 35 14.26 -2.23 -23.59
N GLU A 36 13.91 -0.94 -23.55
CA GLU A 36 12.68 -0.43 -24.16
C GLU A 36 12.68 -0.64 -25.69
N LEU A 37 13.79 -0.34 -26.36
CA LEU A 37 13.93 -0.57 -27.81
C LEU A 37 13.85 -2.06 -28.17
N ASP A 38 14.49 -2.92 -27.38
CA ASP A 38 14.45 -4.37 -27.57
C ASP A 38 13.02 -4.91 -27.38
N ALA A 39 12.30 -4.40 -26.38
CA ALA A 39 10.91 -4.76 -26.12
C ALA A 39 9.96 -4.29 -27.24
N LEU A 40 10.14 -3.08 -27.77
CA LEU A 40 9.38 -2.56 -28.91
C LEU A 40 9.60 -3.43 -30.17
N ALA A 41 10.84 -3.79 -30.47
CA ALA A 41 11.17 -4.65 -31.60
C ALA A 41 10.55 -6.06 -31.44
N LEU A 42 10.56 -6.60 -30.22
CA LEU A 42 9.95 -7.89 -29.94
C LEU A 42 8.42 -7.81 -30.03
N ALA A 43 7.79 -6.77 -29.51
CA ALA A 43 6.34 -6.56 -29.60
C ALA A 43 5.87 -6.42 -31.05
N GLU A 44 6.61 -5.68 -31.88
CA GLU A 44 6.36 -5.60 -33.33
C GLU A 44 6.47 -6.99 -34.00
N GLN A 45 7.46 -7.80 -33.60
CA GLN A 45 7.67 -9.13 -34.15
C GLN A 45 6.58 -10.13 -33.72
N THR A 46 6.16 -10.10 -32.46
CA THR A 46 5.21 -11.08 -31.90
C THR A 46 3.76 -10.68 -32.11
N GLY A 47 3.48 -9.38 -32.25
CA GLY A 47 2.13 -8.84 -32.27
C GLY A 47 1.45 -8.79 -30.89
N GLU A 48 2.21 -8.98 -29.81
CA GLU A 48 1.72 -8.98 -28.43
C GLU A 48 2.50 -7.95 -27.58
N PRO A 49 1.91 -7.39 -26.52
CA PRO A 49 2.63 -6.52 -25.58
C PRO A 49 3.81 -7.24 -24.92
N VAL A 50 4.94 -6.55 -24.77
CA VAL A 50 6.17 -7.06 -24.15
C VAL A 50 6.53 -6.21 -22.94
N GLU A 51 6.72 -6.84 -21.79
CA GLU A 51 7.18 -6.15 -20.57
C GLU A 51 8.64 -5.68 -20.72
N ILE A 52 8.97 -4.54 -20.11
CA ILE A 52 10.30 -3.93 -20.08
C ILE A 52 10.90 -4.13 -18.67
N PRO A 53 11.68 -5.19 -18.41
CA PRO A 53 12.01 -5.63 -17.05
C PRO A 53 12.83 -4.62 -16.25
N GLY A 54 13.72 -3.86 -16.89
CA GLY A 54 14.57 -2.87 -16.23
C GLY A 54 13.81 -1.66 -15.68
N LEU A 55 12.56 -1.47 -16.10
CA LEU A 55 11.66 -0.44 -15.60
C LEU A 55 10.59 -1.00 -14.63
N THR A 56 10.57 -2.31 -14.42
CA THR A 56 9.61 -2.98 -13.54
C THR A 56 10.06 -2.93 -12.08
N ASP A 57 9.16 -2.51 -11.20
CA ASP A 57 9.32 -2.55 -9.74
C ASP A 57 8.12 -3.26 -9.06
N GLU A 58 8.07 -3.24 -7.73
CA GLU A 58 7.02 -3.86 -6.91
C GLU A 58 5.59 -3.39 -7.28
N LYS A 59 5.45 -2.15 -7.79
CA LYS A 59 4.17 -1.48 -8.08
C LYS A 59 4.01 -1.10 -9.56
N THR A 60 5.09 -1.01 -10.33
CA THR A 60 5.09 -0.47 -11.69
C THR A 60 5.52 -1.53 -12.69
N GLN A 61 4.79 -1.68 -13.79
CA GLN A 61 5.25 -2.36 -15.00
C GLN A 61 5.25 -1.42 -16.17
N HIS A 62 6.19 -1.64 -17.08
CA HIS A 62 6.22 -0.97 -18.37
C HIS A 62 6.05 -2.00 -19.48
N PHE A 63 5.21 -1.68 -20.46
CA PHE A 63 4.93 -2.52 -21.61
C PHE A 63 5.17 -1.75 -22.90
N ALA A 64 5.79 -2.42 -23.85
CA ALA A 64 5.88 -2.01 -25.25
C ALA A 64 4.80 -2.72 -26.07
N HIS A 65 4.05 -1.95 -26.84
CA HIS A 65 2.99 -2.47 -27.71
C HIS A 65 3.44 -2.59 -29.17
N PRO A 66 2.83 -3.49 -29.95
CA PRO A 66 3.17 -3.67 -31.37
C PRO A 66 2.95 -2.42 -32.25
N ASP A 67 2.11 -1.48 -31.81
CA ASP A 67 1.86 -0.22 -32.50
C ASP A 67 2.89 0.88 -32.19
N GLY A 68 3.91 0.53 -31.40
CA GLY A 68 4.98 1.43 -30.96
C GLY A 68 4.62 2.29 -29.76
N SER A 69 3.45 2.10 -29.16
CA SER A 69 3.07 2.79 -27.93
C SER A 69 3.68 2.13 -26.69
N LEU A 70 3.84 2.91 -25.62
CA LEU A 70 4.27 2.43 -24.31
C LEU A 70 3.16 2.63 -23.29
N THR A 71 3.01 1.66 -22.38
CA THR A 71 2.10 1.77 -21.24
C THR A 71 2.87 1.54 -19.95
N ALA A 72 2.65 2.39 -18.95
CA ALA A 72 3.03 2.13 -17.57
C ALA A 72 1.79 1.77 -16.76
N GLU A 73 1.79 0.61 -16.12
CA GLU A 73 0.76 0.20 -15.16
C GLU A 73 1.30 0.39 -13.75
N ILE A 74 0.72 1.34 -13.01
CA ILE A 74 1.20 1.77 -11.69
C ILE A 74 0.14 1.41 -10.66
N SER A 75 0.37 0.35 -9.89
CA SER A 75 -0.53 -0.13 -8.85
C SER A 75 -0.39 0.68 -7.56
N ALA A 76 -1.51 0.83 -6.83
CA ALA A 76 -1.50 1.42 -5.50
C ALA A 76 -0.77 0.52 -4.49
N LEU A 77 -0.99 -0.80 -4.53
CA LEU A 77 -0.30 -1.77 -3.68
C LEU A 77 0.76 -2.55 -4.47
N PRO A 78 1.79 -3.13 -3.80
CA PRO A 78 2.68 -4.07 -4.47
C PRO A 78 1.88 -5.24 -5.04
N VAL A 79 2.18 -5.60 -6.29
CA VAL A 79 1.56 -6.74 -6.98
C VAL A 79 2.58 -7.85 -7.26
N ARG A 80 3.86 -7.55 -7.07
CA ARG A 80 4.97 -8.48 -7.21
C ARG A 80 6.04 -8.23 -6.17
N VAL A 81 6.80 -9.27 -5.88
CA VAL A 81 7.90 -9.24 -4.92
C VAL A 81 9.12 -9.91 -5.53
N ARG A 82 10.30 -9.49 -5.09
CA ARG A 82 11.55 -10.03 -5.61
C ARG A 82 11.85 -11.36 -4.92
N SER A 83 11.97 -12.41 -5.72
CA SER A 83 12.41 -13.74 -5.28
C SER A 83 13.69 -14.11 -6.02
N GLY A 84 14.82 -14.01 -5.32
CA GLY A 84 16.15 -14.11 -5.93
C GLY A 84 16.38 -13.03 -6.99
N ASP A 85 16.69 -13.44 -8.22
CA ASP A 85 16.91 -12.56 -9.37
C ASP A 85 15.66 -12.33 -10.21
N SER A 86 14.51 -12.86 -9.80
CA SER A 86 13.24 -12.77 -10.54
C SER A 86 12.14 -12.07 -9.75
N TRP A 87 11.18 -11.50 -10.46
CA TRP A 87 9.91 -11.07 -9.88
C TRP A 87 8.93 -12.24 -9.88
N VAL A 88 8.19 -12.39 -8.79
CA VAL A 88 7.04 -13.28 -8.69
C VAL A 88 5.83 -12.49 -8.24
N ASP A 89 4.64 -12.92 -8.66
CA ASP A 89 3.40 -12.33 -8.17
C ASP A 89 3.30 -12.50 -6.65
N VAL A 90 2.65 -11.54 -6.00
CA VAL A 90 2.32 -11.62 -4.58
C VAL A 90 1.41 -12.83 -4.35
N ASP A 91 1.77 -13.66 -3.36
CA ASP A 91 1.00 -14.82 -2.91
C ASP A 91 1.05 -14.87 -1.37
N THR A 92 0.01 -14.34 -0.74
CA THR A 92 -0.13 -14.30 0.71
C THR A 92 -0.59 -15.63 1.32
N THR A 93 -0.77 -16.68 0.51
CA THR A 93 -1.16 -18.01 1.02
C THR A 93 -0.11 -18.51 2.02
N LEU A 94 -0.54 -18.82 3.23
CA LEU A 94 0.32 -19.29 4.31
C LEU A 94 0.75 -20.74 4.11
N VAL A 95 2.02 -20.99 4.39
CA VAL A 95 2.63 -22.32 4.38
C VAL A 95 3.51 -22.50 5.62
N ARG A 96 3.60 -23.73 6.12
CA ARG A 96 4.58 -24.08 7.16
C ARG A 96 5.97 -24.19 6.53
N ALA A 97 6.92 -23.43 7.05
CA ALA A 97 8.32 -23.45 6.64
C ALA A 97 9.12 -24.54 7.38
N GLU A 98 10.33 -24.83 6.90
CA GLU A 98 11.20 -25.87 7.47
C GLU A 98 11.66 -25.58 8.91
N ASP A 99 11.68 -24.30 9.30
CA ASP A 99 12.02 -23.84 10.65
C ASP A 99 10.84 -23.90 11.64
N GLY A 100 9.67 -24.37 11.18
CA GLY A 100 8.46 -24.53 11.99
C GLY A 100 7.54 -23.31 12.02
N LEU A 101 7.98 -22.16 11.50
CA LEU A 101 7.15 -20.94 11.41
C LEU A 101 6.19 -21.01 10.23
N VAL A 102 5.11 -20.23 10.30
CA VAL A 102 4.12 -20.09 9.23
C VAL A 102 4.39 -18.79 8.47
N ARG A 103 4.49 -18.84 7.14
CA ARG A 103 4.82 -17.67 6.29
C ARG A 103 3.99 -17.60 5.02
N PRO A 104 3.71 -16.40 4.48
CA PRO A 104 3.18 -16.27 3.13
C PRO A 104 4.21 -16.79 2.11
N LYS A 105 3.75 -17.35 0.99
CA LYS A 105 4.64 -17.82 -0.08
C LYS A 105 5.44 -16.70 -0.74
N ALA A 106 4.84 -15.52 -0.90
CA ALA A 106 5.45 -14.35 -1.51
C ALA A 106 4.77 -13.05 -1.01
N ALA A 107 5.43 -12.33 -0.11
CA ALA A 107 4.99 -11.03 0.42
C ALA A 107 6.14 -10.01 0.35
N GLY A 108 5.80 -8.72 0.38
CA GLY A 108 6.77 -7.62 0.28
C GLY A 108 7.57 -7.42 1.57
N MET A 109 7.12 -8.02 2.67
CA MET A 109 7.72 -7.94 3.99
C MET A 109 8.06 -9.34 4.53
N ASP A 110 9.04 -9.42 5.41
CA ASP A 110 9.37 -10.66 6.12
C ASP A 110 8.34 -10.89 7.22
N ILE A 111 7.23 -11.55 6.87
CA ILE A 111 6.14 -11.90 7.78
C ILE A 111 6.31 -13.35 8.22
N ALA A 112 6.27 -13.58 9.53
CA ALA A 112 6.25 -14.91 10.10
C ALA A 112 5.30 -14.99 11.29
N PHE A 113 4.49 -16.04 11.32
CA PHE A 113 3.61 -16.38 12.44
C PHE A 113 4.12 -17.63 13.16
N SER A 114 3.72 -17.77 14.43
CA SER A 114 4.02 -18.95 15.25
C SER A 114 3.59 -20.25 14.56
N GLY A 115 4.35 -21.32 14.77
CA GLY A 115 3.93 -22.67 14.42
C GLY A 115 3.07 -23.35 15.50
N GLY A 116 2.92 -22.69 16.66
CA GLY A 116 2.44 -23.24 17.93
C GLY A 116 3.57 -23.68 18.86
N GLY A 117 3.31 -23.65 20.18
CA GLY A 117 4.20 -24.14 21.23
C GLY A 117 5.17 -23.11 21.83
N ASP A 118 5.25 -21.92 21.25
CA ASP A 118 5.98 -20.74 21.73
C ASP A 118 5.03 -19.57 22.03
N ASP A 119 5.57 -18.46 22.51
CA ASP A 119 4.85 -17.24 22.87
C ASP A 119 5.03 -16.11 21.83
N VAL A 120 5.95 -16.23 20.86
CA VAL A 120 6.10 -15.23 19.79
C VAL A 120 5.04 -15.48 18.72
N MET A 121 4.00 -14.67 18.76
CA MET A 121 2.82 -14.79 17.90
C MET A 121 3.11 -14.41 16.44
N ALA A 122 3.70 -13.24 16.23
CA ALA A 122 3.93 -12.69 14.90
C ALA A 122 5.20 -11.84 14.84
N ARG A 123 5.86 -11.84 13.69
CA ARG A 123 7.00 -10.99 13.36
C ARG A 123 6.80 -10.37 11.98
N ILE A 124 7.18 -9.10 11.87
CA ILE A 124 7.31 -8.40 10.60
C ILE A 124 8.67 -7.71 10.51
N GLY A 125 9.32 -7.79 9.35
CA GLY A 125 10.63 -7.20 9.11
C GLY A 125 10.80 -6.56 7.72
N ILE A 126 11.63 -5.52 7.66
CA ILE A 126 12.12 -4.91 6.43
C ILE A 126 13.57 -4.44 6.62
N GLY A 127 14.49 -4.95 5.80
CA GLY A 127 15.91 -4.62 5.92
C GLY A 127 16.47 -5.01 7.30
N SER A 128 17.01 -4.04 8.03
CA SER A 128 17.54 -4.22 9.39
C SER A 128 16.50 -4.00 10.50
N ASN A 129 15.26 -3.65 10.14
CA ASN A 129 14.23 -3.24 11.07
C ASN A 129 13.19 -4.35 11.24
N SER A 130 12.76 -4.62 12.47
CA SER A 130 11.70 -5.60 12.74
C SER A 130 10.91 -5.31 14.00
N VAL A 131 9.67 -5.76 14.00
CA VAL A 131 8.77 -5.79 15.17
C VAL A 131 8.28 -7.22 15.36
N ALA A 132 8.32 -7.72 16.58
CA ALA A 132 7.70 -8.98 16.97
C ALA A 132 6.71 -8.74 18.11
N LEU A 133 5.54 -9.37 17.99
CA LEU A 133 4.49 -9.38 18.98
C LEU A 133 4.41 -10.76 19.61
N GLY A 134 4.41 -10.80 20.93
CA GLY A 134 4.16 -11.98 21.72
C GLY A 134 2.68 -12.14 22.07
N TRP A 135 2.35 -13.33 22.54
CA TRP A 135 1.13 -13.67 23.23
C TRP A 135 1.42 -13.89 24.73
N VAL A 136 0.40 -13.75 25.57
CA VAL A 136 0.53 -13.87 27.04
C VAL A 136 0.94 -15.27 27.50
N ASP A 137 0.62 -16.28 26.69
CA ASP A 137 0.86 -17.69 26.96
C ASP A 137 1.34 -18.41 25.70
N LYS A 138 1.66 -19.70 25.84
CA LYS A 138 2.02 -20.53 24.68
C LYS A 138 0.85 -20.68 23.72
N LEU A 139 1.11 -20.44 22.45
CA LEU A 139 0.11 -20.58 21.40
C LEU A 139 -0.14 -22.05 21.05
N PRO A 140 -1.39 -22.42 20.73
CA PRO A 140 -1.72 -23.71 20.14
C PRO A 140 -1.17 -23.82 18.72
N GLU A 141 -1.25 -25.00 18.11
CA GLU A 141 -0.93 -25.16 16.69
C GLU A 141 -2.04 -24.54 15.82
N PRO A 142 -1.73 -23.68 14.83
CA PRO A 142 -2.76 -23.04 14.03
C PRO A 142 -3.30 -23.93 12.92
N THR A 143 -4.56 -23.70 12.53
CA THR A 143 -5.11 -24.17 11.25
C THR A 143 -4.92 -23.10 10.18
N LEU A 144 -4.46 -23.50 8.99
CA LEU A 144 -4.20 -22.56 7.88
C LEU A 144 -5.30 -22.65 6.82
N ASP A 145 -5.83 -21.50 6.42
CA ASP A 145 -6.74 -21.35 5.28
C ASP A 145 -6.37 -20.10 4.47
N GLY A 146 -5.94 -20.27 3.22
CA GLY A 146 -5.44 -19.16 2.41
C GLY A 146 -4.36 -18.36 3.13
N GLU A 147 -4.59 -17.07 3.32
CA GLU A 147 -3.72 -16.15 4.06
C GLU A 147 -3.92 -16.12 5.59
N GLN A 148 -4.86 -16.91 6.14
CA GLN A 148 -5.20 -16.92 7.56
C GLN A 148 -4.58 -18.09 8.34
N ALA A 149 -4.14 -17.80 9.55
CA ALA A 149 -3.74 -18.77 10.57
C ALA A 149 -4.63 -18.58 11.81
N THR A 150 -5.48 -19.58 12.10
CA THR A 150 -6.38 -19.57 13.25
C THR A 150 -5.81 -20.43 14.37
N TYR A 151 -5.63 -19.83 15.54
CA TYR A 151 -5.17 -20.43 16.78
C TYR A 151 -6.38 -20.58 17.70
N PRO A 152 -6.91 -21.80 17.87
CA PRO A 152 -8.13 -22.02 18.64
C PRO A 152 -7.86 -21.97 20.15
N ASP A 153 -8.79 -21.42 20.92
CA ASP A 153 -8.73 -21.42 22.40
C ASP A 153 -7.42 -20.86 22.97
N VAL A 154 -6.94 -19.72 22.42
CA VAL A 154 -5.78 -18.99 22.99
C VAL A 154 -6.09 -18.43 24.38
N LEU A 155 -7.37 -18.19 24.64
CA LEU A 155 -8.01 -18.12 25.96
C LEU A 155 -9.30 -18.96 25.87
N PRO A 156 -9.93 -19.35 27.00
CA PRO A 156 -11.17 -20.12 26.95
C PRO A 156 -12.24 -19.42 26.09
N GLU A 157 -12.72 -20.09 25.03
CA GLU A 157 -13.73 -19.56 24.08
C GLU A 157 -13.27 -18.25 23.37
N VAL A 158 -11.96 -18.09 23.19
CA VAL A 158 -11.36 -17.00 22.40
C VAL A 158 -10.34 -17.57 21.44
N ASP A 159 -10.54 -17.33 20.14
CA ASP A 159 -9.58 -17.69 19.11
C ASP A 159 -8.73 -16.48 18.73
N LEU A 160 -7.53 -16.73 18.22
CA LEU A 160 -6.69 -15.72 17.59
C LEU A 160 -6.58 -16.04 16.10
N VAL A 161 -6.89 -15.08 15.24
CA VAL A 161 -6.75 -15.19 13.78
C VAL A 161 -5.69 -14.19 13.33
N LEU A 162 -4.63 -14.69 12.69
CA LEU A 162 -3.61 -13.88 12.04
C LEU A 162 -3.79 -13.95 10.53
N THR A 163 -3.89 -12.80 9.86
CA THR A 163 -4.04 -12.74 8.40
C THR A 163 -2.83 -12.09 7.77
N ALA A 164 -2.16 -12.79 6.85
CA ALA A 164 -1.03 -12.23 6.11
C ALA A 164 -1.50 -11.30 4.98
N GLY A 165 -0.91 -10.10 4.93
CA GLY A 165 -1.03 -9.15 3.83
C GLY A 165 0.28 -9.03 3.05
N VAL A 166 0.27 -8.14 2.05
CA VAL A 166 1.43 -7.91 1.18
C VAL A 166 2.52 -7.11 1.89
N GLU A 167 2.10 -6.07 2.61
CA GLU A 167 2.98 -5.12 3.30
C GLU A 167 2.77 -5.16 4.83
N GLY A 168 2.07 -6.16 5.36
CA GLY A 168 1.65 -6.18 6.76
C GLY A 168 0.88 -7.44 7.12
N PHE A 169 0.37 -7.49 8.35
CA PHE A 169 -0.56 -8.53 8.78
C PHE A 169 -1.65 -7.91 9.67
N THR A 170 -2.76 -8.61 9.83
CA THR A 170 -3.78 -8.27 10.83
C THR A 170 -3.84 -9.36 11.89
N GLN A 171 -4.33 -8.96 13.06
CA GLN A 171 -4.61 -9.84 14.18
C GLN A 171 -6.06 -9.60 14.56
N VAL A 172 -6.83 -10.65 14.76
CA VAL A 172 -8.18 -10.54 15.29
C VAL A 172 -8.38 -11.58 16.38
N LEU A 173 -8.81 -11.16 17.56
CA LEU A 173 -9.33 -12.07 18.57
C LEU A 173 -10.81 -12.27 18.34
N VAL A 174 -11.25 -13.52 18.24
CA VAL A 174 -12.65 -13.90 18.10
C VAL A 174 -13.16 -14.36 19.46
N VAL A 175 -13.88 -13.49 20.15
CA VAL A 175 -14.47 -13.76 21.46
C VAL A 175 -15.84 -14.38 21.22
N HIS A 176 -16.00 -15.67 21.48
CA HIS A 176 -17.21 -16.42 21.07
C HIS A 176 -18.43 -16.17 21.95
N THR A 177 -18.23 -15.80 23.21
CA THR A 177 -19.31 -15.73 24.21
C THR A 177 -19.22 -14.50 25.11
N PRO A 178 -20.36 -14.03 25.67
CA PRO A 178 -20.37 -12.99 26.69
C PRO A 178 -19.56 -13.34 27.94
N GLU A 179 -19.49 -14.62 28.30
CA GLU A 179 -18.67 -15.11 29.42
C GLU A 179 -17.18 -14.96 29.13
N ALA A 180 -16.74 -15.24 27.90
CA ALA A 180 -15.36 -15.04 27.47
C ALA A 180 -14.97 -13.56 27.49
N ALA A 181 -15.88 -12.66 27.11
CA ALA A 181 -15.65 -11.20 27.17
C ALA A 181 -15.37 -10.68 28.59
N GLN A 182 -15.72 -11.43 29.64
CA GLN A 182 -15.47 -11.07 31.04
C GLN A 182 -14.17 -11.65 31.61
N LEU A 183 -13.35 -12.30 30.77
CA LEU A 183 -12.04 -12.79 31.19
C LEU A 183 -11.14 -11.62 31.61
N PRO A 184 -10.43 -11.72 32.75
CA PRO A 184 -9.50 -10.67 33.19
C PRO A 184 -8.46 -10.28 32.14
N GLU A 185 -8.02 -11.26 31.33
CA GLU A 185 -7.06 -11.10 30.25
C GLU A 185 -7.59 -10.23 29.09
N LEU A 186 -8.92 -10.10 28.94
CA LEU A 186 -9.55 -9.24 27.95
C LEU A 186 -9.95 -7.86 28.48
N THR A 187 -9.84 -7.63 29.80
CA THR A 187 -10.05 -6.28 30.36
C THR A 187 -8.93 -5.34 29.95
N GLU A 188 -7.70 -5.83 29.97
CA GLU A 188 -6.53 -5.17 29.41
C GLU A 188 -5.64 -6.23 28.77
N LEU A 189 -5.63 -6.27 27.44
CA LEU A 189 -4.81 -7.20 26.68
C LEU A 189 -3.39 -6.64 26.57
N GLN A 190 -2.44 -7.35 27.17
CA GLN A 190 -1.02 -6.99 27.14
C GLN A 190 -0.27 -7.89 26.15
N LEU A 191 0.19 -7.31 25.05
CA LEU A 191 0.98 -8.01 24.04
C LEU A 191 2.47 -7.71 24.25
N PRO A 192 3.31 -8.70 24.61
CA PRO A 192 4.75 -8.51 24.63
C PRO A 192 5.27 -7.95 23.30
N LEU A 193 6.21 -7.02 23.37
CA LEU A 193 6.75 -6.32 22.22
C LEU A 193 8.28 -6.46 22.20
N ASP A 194 8.81 -6.94 21.08
CA ASP A 194 10.24 -6.94 20.79
C ASP A 194 10.48 -6.15 19.49
N THR A 195 11.47 -5.27 19.50
CA THR A 195 11.78 -4.36 18.39
C THR A 195 13.26 -4.37 18.10
N THR A 196 13.62 -4.30 16.82
CA THR A 196 15.01 -4.17 16.37
C THR A 196 15.10 -3.05 15.35
N GLY A 197 15.99 -2.09 15.59
CA GLY A 197 16.24 -0.95 14.70
C GLY A 197 15.10 0.08 14.62
N VAL A 198 14.06 -0.08 15.45
CA VAL A 198 12.90 0.80 15.51
C VAL A 198 12.49 1.09 16.95
N THR A 199 11.88 2.25 17.15
CA THR A 199 11.24 2.65 18.39
C THR A 199 9.74 2.78 18.16
N MET A 200 8.94 2.03 18.93
CA MET A 200 7.48 2.08 18.88
C MET A 200 6.93 3.25 19.69
N SER A 201 5.83 3.84 19.20
CA SER A 201 5.08 4.91 19.87
C SER A 201 3.60 4.81 19.54
N ALA A 202 2.74 5.36 20.39
CA ALA A 202 1.32 5.56 20.11
C ALA A 202 0.99 7.06 20.11
N ASP A 203 0.08 7.48 19.22
CA ASP A 203 -0.47 8.83 19.26
C ASP A 203 -1.68 8.95 20.20
N GLU A 204 -2.22 10.16 20.35
CA GLU A 204 -3.37 10.44 21.24
C GLU A 204 -4.68 9.75 20.82
N HIS A 205 -4.72 9.15 19.63
CA HIS A 205 -5.87 8.43 19.07
C HIS A 205 -5.64 6.92 19.00
N GLY A 206 -4.51 6.41 19.53
CA GLY A 206 -4.18 4.99 19.55
C GLY A 206 -3.51 4.46 18.29
N ASN A 207 -3.16 5.30 17.32
CA ASN A 207 -2.36 4.85 16.16
C ASN A 207 -0.94 4.52 16.61
N LEU A 208 -0.41 3.39 16.15
CA LEU A 208 0.96 2.99 16.45
C LEU A 208 1.91 3.44 15.34
N ASP A 209 3.15 3.77 15.70
CA ASP A 209 4.21 4.08 14.75
C ASP A 209 5.53 3.52 15.27
N ALA A 210 6.26 2.81 14.41
CA ALA A 210 7.61 2.34 14.64
C ALA A 210 8.58 3.19 13.84
N THR A 211 9.28 4.09 14.51
CA THR A 211 10.26 4.97 13.89
C THR A 211 11.63 4.31 13.87
N GLY A 212 12.26 4.22 12.69
CA GLY A 212 13.62 3.69 12.54
C GLY A 212 14.66 4.53 13.29
N ASP A 213 15.53 3.84 14.03
CA ASP A 213 16.60 4.48 14.82
C ASP A 213 17.58 5.24 13.92
N GLU A 214 17.80 4.71 12.71
CA GLU A 214 18.57 5.36 11.66
C GLU A 214 17.66 6.22 10.78
N GLY A 215 17.73 7.54 10.95
CA GLY A 215 17.07 8.51 10.07
C GLY A 215 15.69 9.01 10.54
N GLY A 216 15.12 8.44 11.61
CA GLY A 216 13.90 8.96 12.24
C GLY A 216 12.66 8.90 11.35
N GLN A 217 12.63 7.97 10.38
CA GLN A 217 11.50 7.75 9.50
C GLN A 217 10.61 6.63 10.06
N SER A 218 9.28 6.77 9.90
CA SER A 218 8.33 5.70 10.17
C SER A 218 8.62 4.51 9.25
N VAL A 219 8.74 3.32 9.84
CA VAL A 219 9.02 2.05 9.17
C VAL A 219 7.76 1.19 9.19
N PHE A 220 7.16 1.03 10.38
CA PHE A 220 5.89 0.35 10.59
C PHE A 220 4.88 1.35 11.18
N SER A 221 3.60 1.16 10.90
CA SER A 221 2.51 1.98 11.43
C SER A 221 1.28 1.11 11.64
N ALA A 222 0.45 1.40 12.63
CA ALA A 222 -0.86 0.76 12.79
C ALA A 222 -1.95 1.81 12.85
N GLN A 223 -3.11 1.51 12.27
CA GLN A 223 -4.32 2.22 12.65
C GLN A 223 -4.68 1.88 14.10
N ALA A 224 -5.36 2.81 14.77
CA ALA A 224 -5.92 2.56 16.08
C ALA A 224 -6.75 1.26 16.06
N PRO A 225 -6.44 0.32 16.98
CA PRO A 225 -7.18 -0.92 17.12
C PRO A 225 -8.68 -0.67 17.31
N ALA A 226 -9.49 -1.53 16.73
CA ALA A 226 -10.95 -1.45 16.83
C ALA A 226 -11.54 -2.80 17.24
N MET A 227 -12.75 -2.76 17.78
CA MET A 227 -13.56 -3.95 18.01
C MET A 227 -14.92 -3.81 17.34
N TRP A 228 -15.46 -4.92 16.87
CA TRP A 228 -16.78 -4.99 16.24
C TRP A 228 -17.53 -6.24 16.67
N ASP A 229 -18.86 -6.14 16.71
CA ASP A 229 -19.73 -7.27 17.01
C ASP A 229 -20.21 -7.97 15.73
N SER A 230 -20.99 -9.02 15.90
CA SER A 230 -21.62 -9.76 14.79
C SER A 230 -22.95 -9.17 14.35
N THR A 231 -23.32 -7.95 14.80
CA THR A 231 -24.54 -7.32 14.27
C THR A 231 -24.36 -6.99 12.80
N GLY A 232 -25.44 -7.07 12.03
CA GLY A 232 -25.34 -7.01 10.57
C GLY A 232 -24.91 -8.34 9.94
N GLY A 233 -25.01 -8.46 8.61
CA GLY A 233 -24.72 -9.71 7.90
C GLY A 233 -25.94 -10.59 7.55
N GLU A 234 -27.14 -10.31 8.07
CA GLU A 234 -28.32 -11.16 7.80
C GLU A 234 -28.99 -10.96 6.42
N GLU A 235 -28.75 -9.87 5.69
CA GLU A 235 -29.56 -9.54 4.50
C GLU A 235 -28.82 -9.40 3.16
N GLN A 236 -27.49 -9.54 3.06
CA GLN A 236 -26.79 -9.33 1.79
C GLN A 236 -25.77 -10.44 1.46
N THR A 237 -26.06 -11.16 0.37
CA THR A 237 -25.56 -12.50 0.02
C THR A 237 -24.12 -12.58 -0.49
N SER A 238 -23.17 -11.97 0.20
CA SER A 238 -21.79 -12.45 0.22
C SER A 238 -21.40 -12.46 1.69
N ALA A 239 -21.09 -13.64 2.23
CA ALA A 239 -20.63 -13.76 3.61
C ALA A 239 -19.34 -12.94 3.73
N GLU A 240 -19.46 -11.73 4.28
CA GLU A 240 -18.31 -10.94 4.69
C GLU A 240 -17.63 -11.73 5.81
N ASP A 241 -16.34 -12.03 5.67
CA ASP A 241 -15.59 -12.72 6.71
C ASP A 241 -15.31 -11.73 7.85
N PRO A 242 -15.97 -11.87 9.02
CA PRO A 242 -15.85 -10.89 10.10
C PRO A 242 -14.48 -10.93 10.78
N THR A 243 -13.64 -11.94 10.50
CA THR A 243 -12.26 -12.02 10.99
C THR A 243 -11.28 -11.17 10.18
N VAL A 244 -11.73 -10.63 9.04
CA VAL A 244 -10.94 -9.73 8.20
C VAL A 244 -11.37 -8.28 8.42
N ALA A 245 -12.69 -8.05 8.53
CA ALA A 245 -13.26 -6.71 8.65
C ALA A 245 -14.61 -6.74 9.37
N ALA A 246 -14.99 -5.61 9.96
CA ALA A 246 -16.34 -5.42 10.46
C ALA A 246 -17.40 -5.60 9.36
N PRO A 247 -18.39 -6.49 9.55
CA PRO A 247 -19.52 -6.63 8.65
C PRO A 247 -20.29 -5.32 8.46
N SER A 248 -20.94 -5.19 7.31
CA SER A 248 -21.86 -4.10 7.02
C SER A 248 -23.01 -4.08 8.04
N GLY A 249 -23.02 -3.06 8.90
CA GLY A 249 -24.02 -2.93 9.95
C GLY A 249 -23.53 -3.24 11.36
N ALA A 250 -22.32 -3.80 11.49
CA ALA A 250 -21.72 -4.11 12.78
C ALA A 250 -21.51 -2.84 13.60
N ARG A 251 -21.74 -2.96 14.91
CA ARG A 251 -21.36 -1.92 15.87
C ARG A 251 -19.84 -1.94 16.00
N MET A 252 -19.22 -0.76 16.00
CA MET A 252 -17.77 -0.64 16.09
C MET A 252 -17.36 0.37 17.16
N GLU A 253 -16.36 0.02 17.95
CA GLU A 253 -15.68 0.94 18.87
C GLU A 253 -14.17 0.86 18.72
N LEU A 254 -13.49 1.96 19.02
CA LEU A 254 -12.02 2.01 19.06
C LEU A 254 -11.53 1.53 20.43
N LEU A 255 -10.38 0.87 20.47
CA LEU A 255 -9.73 0.49 21.72
C LEU A 255 -8.83 1.62 22.22
N GLU A 256 -8.75 1.76 23.54
CA GLU A 256 -7.66 2.55 24.11
C GLU A 256 -6.35 1.77 23.96
N THR A 257 -5.33 2.43 23.42
CA THR A 257 -4.04 1.81 23.11
C THR A 257 -2.91 2.58 23.76
N SER A 258 -2.01 1.88 24.43
CA SER A 258 -0.78 2.45 24.95
C SER A 258 0.42 1.56 24.66
N VAL A 259 1.58 2.18 24.50
CA VAL A 259 2.83 1.49 24.16
C VAL A 259 3.84 1.76 25.27
N GLU A 260 4.37 0.69 25.82
CA GLU A 260 5.58 0.70 26.64
C GLU A 260 6.76 0.14 25.81
N VAL A 261 7.94 0.09 26.42
CA VAL A 261 9.16 -0.38 25.72
C VAL A 261 9.06 -1.85 25.32
N ASP A 262 8.41 -2.68 26.13
CA ASP A 262 8.36 -4.15 26.02
C ASP A 262 6.93 -4.71 25.91
N ARG A 263 5.90 -3.86 25.80
CA ARG A 263 4.52 -4.30 25.59
C ARG A 263 3.63 -3.25 24.93
N ILE A 264 2.58 -3.71 24.27
CA ILE A 264 1.42 -2.92 23.84
C ILE A 264 0.25 -3.31 24.75
N SER A 265 -0.39 -2.33 25.37
CA SER A 265 -1.62 -2.52 26.14
C SER A 265 -2.82 -2.04 25.34
N LEU A 266 -3.85 -2.87 25.29
CA LEU A 266 -5.08 -2.68 24.54
C LEU A 266 -6.26 -2.84 25.49
N VAL A 267 -7.15 -1.85 25.54
CA VAL A 267 -8.34 -1.88 26.40
C VAL A 267 -9.58 -1.90 25.52
N PRO A 268 -10.26 -3.05 25.41
CA PRO A 268 -11.58 -3.16 24.79
C PRO A 268 -12.62 -2.24 25.43
N ASP A 269 -13.57 -1.75 24.62
CA ASP A 269 -14.69 -0.96 25.12
C ASP A 269 -15.64 -1.85 25.95
N GLU A 270 -15.55 -1.72 27.28
CA GLU A 270 -16.38 -2.47 28.21
C GLU A 270 -17.87 -2.23 27.96
N GLY A 271 -18.24 -1.01 27.58
CA GLY A 271 -19.62 -0.63 27.28
C GLY A 271 -20.22 -1.49 26.18
N MET A 272 -19.46 -1.73 25.11
CA MET A 272 -19.83 -2.62 24.02
C MET A 272 -19.84 -4.09 24.47
N LEU A 273 -18.85 -4.56 25.23
CA LEU A 273 -18.79 -5.97 25.66
C LEU A 273 -19.95 -6.41 26.56
N VAL A 274 -20.53 -5.49 27.35
CA VAL A 274 -21.61 -5.79 28.31
C VAL A 274 -23.00 -5.35 27.86
N ASP A 275 -23.12 -4.69 26.71
CA ASP A 275 -24.40 -4.23 26.18
C ASP A 275 -25.27 -5.43 25.74
N GLU A 276 -26.53 -5.44 26.16
CA GLU A 276 -27.50 -6.48 25.80
C GLU A 276 -27.77 -6.56 24.29
N ALA A 277 -27.47 -5.49 23.54
CA ALA A 277 -27.60 -5.45 22.09
C ALA A 277 -26.34 -5.90 21.33
N THR A 278 -25.30 -6.37 22.01
CA THR A 278 -24.09 -6.90 21.38
C THR A 278 -24.29 -8.34 20.94
N GLU A 279 -24.06 -8.61 19.66
CA GLU A 279 -24.16 -9.96 19.09
C GLU A 279 -22.78 -10.62 19.01
N PHE A 280 -22.62 -11.76 19.68
CA PHE A 280 -21.38 -12.53 19.68
C PHE A 280 -21.31 -13.50 18.48
N PRO A 281 -20.11 -13.80 17.94
CA PRO A 281 -18.79 -13.39 18.43
C PRO A 281 -18.48 -11.89 18.28
N VAL A 282 -17.64 -11.39 19.19
CA VAL A 282 -17.04 -10.05 19.11
C VAL A 282 -15.60 -10.20 18.64
N TYR A 283 -15.17 -9.30 17.76
CA TYR A 283 -13.86 -9.29 17.13
C TYR A 283 -13.04 -8.12 17.65
N ILE A 284 -11.80 -8.36 18.04
CA ILE A 284 -10.89 -7.33 18.58
C ILE A 284 -9.61 -7.32 17.73
N ASP A 285 -9.34 -6.20 17.03
CA ASP A 285 -8.25 -6.07 16.04
C ASP A 285 -7.17 -5.05 16.46
N PRO A 286 -5.99 -5.51 16.89
CA PRO A 286 -4.80 -4.69 16.97
C PRO A 286 -3.95 -4.84 15.70
N SER A 287 -4.15 -3.94 14.75
CA SER A 287 -3.48 -4.05 13.46
C SER A 287 -2.03 -3.52 13.51
N VAL A 288 -1.12 -3.95 12.60
CA VAL A 288 0.21 -3.34 12.32
C VAL A 288 0.47 -3.42 10.79
N SER A 289 0.97 -2.35 10.18
CA SER A 289 1.27 -2.22 8.74
C SER A 289 2.66 -1.61 8.49
N VAL A 290 3.15 -1.66 7.24
CA VAL A 290 4.38 -0.98 6.82
C VAL A 290 4.06 0.37 6.15
N SER A 291 4.86 1.37 6.51
CA SER A 291 4.67 2.77 6.13
C SER A 291 5.42 3.12 4.85
N ARG A 292 4.78 2.87 3.69
CA ARG A 292 5.06 3.62 2.45
C ARG A 292 3.74 4.23 1.99
N PRO A 293 3.56 5.57 1.92
CA PRO A 293 2.29 6.16 1.51
C PRO A 293 1.87 5.57 0.16
N ASN A 294 0.79 4.79 0.18
CA ASN A 294 0.17 4.29 -1.03
C ASN A 294 -1.32 4.57 -1.03
N TRP A 295 -1.97 4.50 0.13
CA TRP A 295 -3.39 4.82 0.22
C TRP A 295 -3.83 5.15 1.64
N ALA A 296 -4.97 5.79 1.74
CA ALA A 296 -5.62 6.08 3.00
C ALA A 296 -7.12 6.21 2.77
N TYR A 297 -7.90 6.16 3.84
CA TYR A 297 -9.25 6.70 3.82
C TYR A 297 -9.49 7.61 5.01
N VAL A 298 -10.58 8.36 4.95
CA VAL A 298 -11.06 9.15 6.09
C VAL A 298 -12.50 8.76 6.35
N ASP A 299 -12.90 8.73 7.61
CA ASP A 299 -14.27 8.43 8.00
C ASP A 299 -14.83 9.51 8.90
N ARG A 300 -16.03 10.00 8.58
CA ARG A 300 -16.73 10.98 9.40
C ARG A 300 -17.20 10.40 10.74
N ALA A 301 -17.43 9.09 10.83
CA ALA A 301 -17.83 8.44 12.08
C ALA A 301 -16.77 8.61 13.18
N PHE A 302 -15.49 8.57 12.80
CA PHE A 302 -14.35 8.78 13.69
C PHE A 302 -13.48 9.93 13.15
N PRO A 303 -13.90 11.19 13.33
CA PRO A 303 -13.41 12.28 12.50
C PRO A 303 -11.96 12.72 12.79
N ASN A 304 -11.39 12.27 13.92
CA ASN A 304 -9.99 12.47 14.29
C ASN A 304 -9.14 11.21 14.12
N GLN A 305 -9.75 10.07 13.76
CA GLN A 305 -9.02 8.84 13.49
C GLN A 305 -8.33 8.93 12.12
N ALA A 306 -7.08 8.48 12.06
CA ALA A 306 -6.33 8.35 10.82
C ALA A 306 -6.40 6.89 10.33
N TYR A 307 -6.71 6.71 9.05
CA TYR A 307 -6.73 5.40 8.40
C TYR A 307 -5.72 5.39 7.25
N PHE A 308 -4.44 5.48 7.62
CA PHE A 308 -3.32 5.54 6.69
C PHE A 308 -2.70 4.16 6.55
N ASN A 309 -2.63 3.62 5.32
CA ASN A 309 -2.15 2.27 5.04
C ASN A 309 -2.73 1.21 6.00
N PRO A 310 -4.05 1.06 6.12
CA PRO A 310 -4.62 0.05 7.00
C PRO A 310 -4.12 -1.35 6.55
N SER A 311 -3.73 -2.20 7.51
CA SER A 311 -3.19 -3.53 7.19
C SER A 311 -4.29 -4.54 6.83
N SER A 312 -5.54 -4.30 7.25
CA SER A 312 -6.68 -4.97 6.67
C SER A 312 -6.88 -4.38 5.27
N ALA A 313 -6.53 -5.17 4.26
CA ALA A 313 -6.73 -4.78 2.87
C ALA A 313 -8.22 -4.98 2.51
N ASP A 314 -9.11 -4.31 3.24
CA ASP A 314 -10.54 -4.42 3.02
C ASP A 314 -10.97 -3.51 1.89
N PRO A 315 -11.98 -3.93 1.11
CA PRO A 315 -12.61 -3.05 0.14
C PRO A 315 -12.99 -1.71 0.76
N VAL A 316 -12.41 -0.62 0.25
CA VAL A 316 -12.57 0.70 0.84
C VAL A 316 -13.91 1.31 0.47
N GLY A 317 -14.70 1.66 1.48
CA GLY A 317 -15.96 2.37 1.31
C GLY A 317 -15.77 3.80 0.81
N VAL A 318 -16.62 4.24 -0.12
CA VAL A 318 -16.72 5.62 -0.59
C VAL A 318 -18.19 6.02 -0.64
N GLY A 319 -18.50 7.19 -0.09
CA GLY A 319 -19.86 7.72 0.03
C GLY A 319 -20.34 7.77 1.47
N ARG A 320 -21.66 7.84 1.68
CA ARG A 320 -22.29 7.85 3.00
C ARG A 320 -23.11 6.58 3.21
N VAL A 321 -23.11 6.03 4.42
CA VAL A 321 -24.00 4.97 4.86
C VAL A 321 -24.40 5.21 6.32
N GLU A 322 -25.58 4.73 6.72
CA GLU A 322 -26.08 4.85 8.09
C GLU A 322 -26.37 3.46 8.62
N TRP A 323 -25.70 3.10 9.72
CA TRP A 323 -25.90 1.86 10.46
C TRP A 323 -26.07 2.20 11.95
N ASP A 324 -25.17 1.75 12.83
CA ASP A 324 -25.06 2.21 14.22
C ASP A 324 -24.69 3.72 14.28
N ARG A 325 -23.89 4.18 13.32
CA ARG A 325 -23.41 5.55 13.15
C ARG A 325 -23.56 6.02 11.70
N VAL A 326 -23.30 7.31 11.49
CA VAL A 326 -23.24 7.90 10.15
C VAL A 326 -21.81 7.84 9.63
N TYR A 327 -21.55 6.84 8.80
CA TYR A 327 -20.27 6.70 8.10
C TYR A 327 -20.26 7.58 6.86
N THR A 328 -19.17 8.29 6.64
CA THR A 328 -18.94 8.96 5.35
C THR A 328 -17.48 8.82 5.03
N ARG A 329 -17.16 8.02 4.00
CA ARG A 329 -15.80 7.67 3.64
C ARG A 329 -15.37 8.26 2.31
N ARG A 330 -14.08 8.61 2.25
CA ARG A 330 -13.38 9.03 1.02
C ARG A 330 -12.04 8.31 0.97
N ALA A 331 -11.70 7.77 -0.20
CA ALA A 331 -10.46 7.04 -0.41
C ALA A 331 -9.41 7.93 -1.07
N PHE A 332 -8.15 7.76 -0.69
CA PHE A 332 -6.99 8.47 -1.20
C PHE A 332 -5.98 7.46 -1.71
N PHE A 333 -5.37 7.74 -2.86
CA PHE A 333 -4.35 6.89 -3.46
C PHE A 333 -3.17 7.74 -3.93
N GLN A 334 -1.97 7.24 -3.69
CA GLN A 334 -0.72 7.81 -4.17
C GLN A 334 -0.19 6.95 -5.32
N PHE A 335 0.13 7.59 -6.44
CA PHE A 335 0.78 6.94 -7.58
C PHE A 335 2.10 7.62 -7.90
N THR A 336 3.13 6.83 -8.15
CA THR A 336 4.44 7.32 -8.60
C THR A 336 4.33 7.95 -9.98
N VAL A 337 5.05 9.05 -10.19
CA VAL A 337 5.34 9.53 -11.55
C VAL A 337 6.64 8.84 -11.95
N ALA A 338 6.53 7.79 -12.77
CA ALA A 338 7.67 6.96 -13.15
C ALA A 338 8.80 7.81 -13.75
N GLY A 339 10.04 7.51 -13.37
CA GLY A 339 11.21 8.26 -13.88
C GLY A 339 11.23 8.31 -15.40
N ARG A 340 10.89 7.19 -16.05
CA ARG A 340 10.81 7.08 -17.51
C ARG A 340 9.75 8.01 -18.14
N THR A 341 8.63 8.25 -17.47
CA THR A 341 7.62 9.19 -17.98
C THR A 341 7.96 10.65 -17.69
N ASN A 342 8.85 10.88 -16.73
CA ASN A 342 9.34 12.20 -16.32
C ASN A 342 10.58 12.66 -17.12
N HIS A 343 10.51 12.55 -18.44
CA HIS A 343 11.54 13.07 -19.36
C HIS A 343 10.98 14.25 -20.19
N PRO A 344 11.81 15.25 -20.52
CA PRO A 344 11.36 16.48 -21.19
C PRO A 344 10.76 16.26 -22.57
N ASN A 345 11.02 15.10 -23.17
CA ASN A 345 10.55 14.72 -24.48
C ASN A 345 9.33 13.81 -24.43
N THR A 346 8.99 13.21 -23.27
CA THR A 346 7.88 12.26 -23.18
C THR A 346 6.53 12.93 -23.39
N ILE A 347 5.70 12.32 -24.23
CA ILE A 347 4.32 12.74 -24.47
C ILE A 347 3.41 11.78 -23.73
N ILE A 348 2.73 12.28 -22.70
CA ILE A 348 1.67 11.54 -22.00
C ILE A 348 0.39 11.62 -22.83
N ASN A 349 -0.05 10.52 -23.42
CA ASN A 349 -1.26 10.44 -24.24
C ASN A 349 -2.50 10.40 -23.35
N SER A 350 -2.54 9.46 -22.40
CA SER A 350 -3.62 9.23 -21.44
C SER A 350 -3.07 8.81 -20.08
N ALA A 351 -3.81 9.10 -19.03
CA ALA A 351 -3.71 8.38 -17.77
C ALA A 351 -5.11 8.04 -17.27
N THR A 352 -5.34 6.76 -17.00
CA THR A 352 -6.65 6.22 -16.62
C THR A 352 -6.50 5.45 -15.31
N LEU A 353 -7.20 5.90 -14.27
CA LEU A 353 -7.27 5.16 -13.01
C LEU A 353 -8.33 4.08 -13.16
N ARG A 354 -7.91 2.81 -13.12
CA ARG A 354 -8.78 1.64 -13.09
C ARG A 354 -8.99 1.20 -11.65
N THR A 355 -10.24 0.97 -11.29
CA THR A 355 -10.65 0.49 -9.95
C THR A 355 -11.70 -0.59 -10.10
N GLU A 356 -11.76 -1.53 -9.16
CA GLU A 356 -12.82 -2.54 -9.12
C GLU A 356 -13.81 -2.22 -8.00
N VAL A 357 -15.09 -2.39 -8.25
CA VAL A 357 -16.14 -2.30 -7.22
C VAL A 357 -16.42 -3.69 -6.71
N ASP A 358 -16.09 -3.93 -5.45
CA ASP A 358 -16.33 -5.21 -4.78
C ASP A 358 -17.77 -5.31 -4.27
N TRP A 359 -18.31 -4.19 -3.76
CA TRP A 359 -19.64 -4.16 -3.15
C TRP A 359 -20.37 -2.81 -3.32
N ALA A 360 -21.70 -2.83 -3.29
CA ALA A 360 -22.55 -1.64 -3.30
C ALA A 360 -23.72 -1.75 -2.32
N TYR A 361 -24.14 -0.65 -1.68
CA TYR A 361 -25.27 -0.72 -0.73
C TYR A 361 -26.61 -1.04 -1.40
N SER A 362 -26.82 -0.50 -2.62
CA SER A 362 -28.03 -0.76 -3.40
C SER A 362 -27.65 -1.01 -4.85
N CYS A 363 -28.01 -2.18 -5.36
CA CYS A 363 -27.49 -2.64 -6.65
C CYS A 363 -27.93 -1.78 -7.85
N ASN A 364 -29.12 -1.17 -7.77
CA ASN A 364 -29.69 -0.36 -8.85
C ASN A 364 -29.62 1.16 -8.61
N SER A 365 -28.94 1.61 -7.55
CA SER A 365 -28.78 3.04 -7.29
C SER A 365 -27.71 3.65 -8.18
N ASN A 366 -27.80 4.95 -8.44
CA ASN A 366 -26.70 5.69 -9.03
C ASN A 366 -25.74 6.12 -7.91
N SER A 367 -24.44 5.92 -8.13
CA SER A 367 -23.36 6.53 -7.34
C SER A 367 -22.52 7.33 -8.31
N TYR A 368 -22.34 8.62 -8.06
CA TYR A 368 -21.57 9.52 -8.90
C TYR A 368 -20.23 9.79 -8.23
N ILE A 369 -19.31 8.84 -8.36
CA ILE A 369 -17.97 8.93 -7.79
C ILE A 369 -17.16 9.94 -8.59
N GLN A 370 -16.53 10.87 -7.89
CA GLN A 370 -15.66 11.89 -8.45
C GLN A 370 -14.19 11.54 -8.19
N LEU A 371 -13.38 11.61 -9.24
CA LEU A 371 -11.94 11.60 -9.12
C LEU A 371 -11.43 13.04 -9.01
N GLN A 372 -10.55 13.28 -8.03
CA GLN A 372 -9.97 14.60 -7.77
C GLN A 372 -8.47 14.48 -7.50
N ARG A 373 -7.67 15.44 -7.96
CA ARG A 373 -6.29 15.60 -7.49
C ARG A 373 -6.30 16.32 -6.15
N VAL A 374 -5.44 15.92 -5.23
CA VAL A 374 -5.29 16.55 -3.90
C VAL A 374 -3.82 16.84 -3.60
N SER A 375 -3.55 17.56 -2.50
CA SER A 375 -2.19 17.64 -1.94
C SER A 375 -1.79 16.31 -1.29
N ALA A 376 -0.50 16.15 -0.95
CA ALA A 376 -0.01 14.96 -0.27
C ALA A 376 -0.81 14.64 1.01
N PHE A 377 -1.05 13.36 1.24
CA PHE A 377 -1.59 12.82 2.49
C PHE A 377 -0.49 12.03 3.22
N ASN A 378 -0.66 11.88 4.53
CA ASN A 378 0.26 11.15 5.41
C ASN A 378 -0.52 10.57 6.61
N ARG A 379 0.19 9.97 7.57
CA ARG A 379 -0.39 9.39 8.79
C ARG A 379 -1.26 10.35 9.64
N ASN A 380 -1.14 11.67 9.47
CA ASN A 380 -1.97 12.65 10.18
C ASN A 380 -3.26 13.01 9.41
N THR A 381 -3.59 12.26 8.36
CA THR A 381 -4.77 12.50 7.52
C THR A 381 -6.00 11.94 8.21
N THR A 382 -6.87 12.84 8.65
CA THR A 382 -8.14 12.51 9.32
C THR A 382 -9.29 13.16 8.56
N TRP A 383 -10.55 12.86 8.91
CA TRP A 383 -11.69 13.56 8.33
C TRP A 383 -11.58 15.08 8.51
N ASN A 384 -11.17 15.52 9.71
CA ASN A 384 -11.01 16.92 10.08
C ASN A 384 -9.74 17.57 9.50
N ASN A 385 -8.72 16.77 9.13
CA ASN A 385 -7.43 17.24 8.59
C ASN A 385 -7.08 16.56 7.25
N GLN A 386 -8.01 16.57 6.30
CA GLN A 386 -7.79 15.95 4.99
C GLN A 386 -7.22 16.93 3.94
N PRO A 387 -6.45 16.43 2.96
CA PRO A 387 -5.98 17.21 1.83
C PRO A 387 -7.10 17.97 1.08
N SER A 388 -6.76 19.17 0.62
CA SER A 388 -7.64 19.99 -0.21
C SER A 388 -7.56 19.58 -1.69
N THR A 389 -8.68 19.73 -2.40
CA THR A 389 -8.74 19.49 -3.85
C THR A 389 -7.92 20.52 -4.62
N GLN A 390 -7.13 20.04 -5.57
CA GLN A 390 -6.22 20.82 -6.39
C GLN A 390 -6.69 20.85 -7.86
N GLY A 391 -7.30 21.96 -8.29
CA GLY A 391 -7.76 22.11 -9.67
C GLY A 391 -9.15 21.50 -9.97
N GLY A 392 -9.93 21.17 -8.94
CA GLY A 392 -11.33 20.72 -9.07
C GLY A 392 -11.49 19.23 -9.33
N VAL A 393 -12.63 18.87 -9.92
CA VAL A 393 -12.98 17.49 -10.30
C VAL A 393 -12.28 17.15 -11.62
N LEU A 394 -11.55 16.04 -11.64
CA LEU A 394 -10.91 15.51 -12.86
C LEU A 394 -11.92 14.77 -13.72
N ASP A 395 -12.71 13.89 -13.09
CA ASP A 395 -13.72 13.07 -13.76
C ASP A 395 -14.85 12.68 -12.79
N THR A 396 -16.00 12.27 -13.33
CA THR A 396 -17.12 11.72 -12.56
C THR A 396 -17.71 10.52 -13.28
N GLN A 397 -17.68 9.37 -12.63
CA GLN A 397 -18.24 8.12 -13.15
C GLN A 397 -19.55 7.78 -12.44
N ASN A 398 -20.52 7.27 -13.20
CA ASN A 398 -21.75 6.73 -12.63
C ASN A 398 -21.58 5.23 -12.39
N VAL A 399 -21.33 4.88 -11.13
CA VAL A 399 -21.07 3.51 -10.68
C VAL A 399 -22.38 2.84 -10.30
N ARG A 400 -22.75 1.80 -11.05
CA ARG A 400 -23.93 0.95 -10.82
C ARG A 400 -23.50 -0.49 -10.62
N GLY A 401 -24.32 -1.26 -9.90
CA GLY A 401 -23.99 -2.64 -9.55
C GLY A 401 -22.93 -2.75 -8.47
N GLY A 402 -22.55 -3.99 -8.18
CA GLY A 402 -21.60 -4.35 -7.12
C GLY A 402 -22.01 -5.59 -6.32
N TRP A 403 -23.05 -6.32 -6.72
CA TRP A 403 -23.41 -7.61 -6.10
C TRP A 403 -23.22 -8.74 -7.11
N ALA A 404 -23.04 -9.99 -6.64
CA ALA A 404 -23.06 -11.16 -7.52
C ALA A 404 -24.36 -11.26 -8.36
N THR A 405 -25.49 -10.80 -7.80
CA THR A 405 -26.81 -10.78 -8.46
C THR A 405 -27.05 -9.56 -9.33
N CYS A 406 -26.23 -8.51 -9.20
CA CYS A 406 -26.19 -7.41 -10.15
C CYS A 406 -24.74 -6.88 -10.24
N PRO A 407 -23.92 -7.57 -11.06
CA PRO A 407 -22.51 -7.26 -11.15
C PRO A 407 -22.33 -5.84 -11.69
N SER A 408 -21.36 -5.11 -11.16
CA SER A 408 -20.91 -3.91 -11.86
C SER A 408 -20.41 -4.34 -13.25
N SER A 409 -20.79 -3.59 -14.27
CA SER A 409 -20.33 -3.85 -15.63
C SER A 409 -18.86 -3.48 -15.74
N SER A 410 -17.96 -4.40 -15.39
CA SER A 410 -16.49 -4.24 -15.42
C SER A 410 -15.95 -3.06 -14.58
N GLY A 411 -14.63 -3.00 -14.41
CA GLY A 411 -13.94 -2.00 -13.59
C GLY A 411 -14.32 -0.56 -13.93
N VAL A 412 -14.33 0.31 -12.92
CA VAL A 412 -14.62 1.73 -13.05
C VAL A 412 -13.34 2.46 -13.44
N GLU A 413 -13.36 3.10 -14.60
CA GLU A 413 -12.25 3.85 -15.16
C GLU A 413 -12.47 5.36 -15.02
N PHE A 414 -11.49 6.06 -14.46
CA PHE A 414 -11.52 7.52 -14.31
C PHE A 414 -10.40 8.17 -15.11
N ASN A 415 -10.69 9.28 -15.79
CA ASN A 415 -9.68 10.05 -16.49
C ASN A 415 -8.80 10.83 -15.49
N ALA A 416 -7.53 10.45 -15.38
CA ALA A 416 -6.51 11.07 -14.54
C ALA A 416 -5.42 11.82 -15.34
N THR A 417 -5.60 11.97 -16.66
CA THR A 417 -4.58 12.49 -17.59
C THR A 417 -4.04 13.85 -17.18
N SER A 418 -4.91 14.77 -16.77
CA SER A 418 -4.49 16.11 -16.34
C SER A 418 -3.71 16.11 -15.02
N ALA A 419 -4.01 15.17 -14.12
CA ALA A 419 -3.27 15.00 -12.87
C ALA A 419 -1.88 14.41 -13.13
N TYR A 420 -1.76 13.40 -13.98
CA TYR A 420 -0.46 12.80 -14.30
C TYR A 420 0.44 13.76 -15.09
N ARG A 421 -0.11 14.47 -16.08
CA ARG A 421 0.61 15.55 -16.79
C ARG A 421 1.06 16.66 -15.83
N TRP A 422 0.25 17.00 -14.83
CA TRP A 422 0.69 17.93 -13.79
C TRP A 422 1.90 17.40 -13.03
N GLY A 423 1.90 16.12 -12.65
CA GLY A 423 3.03 15.47 -11.98
C GLY A 423 4.32 15.57 -12.79
N VAL A 424 4.29 15.18 -14.06
CA VAL A 424 5.42 15.28 -15.00
C VAL A 424 5.88 16.74 -15.14
N ASN A 425 4.96 17.68 -15.42
CA ASN A 425 5.29 19.09 -15.66
C ASN A 425 5.88 19.81 -14.42
N ASN A 426 5.66 19.28 -13.21
CA ASN A 426 6.16 19.84 -11.97
C ASN A 426 7.30 19.02 -11.36
N ASN A 427 7.82 18.02 -12.09
CA ASN A 427 8.85 17.10 -11.60
C ASN A 427 8.49 16.49 -10.23
N ALA A 428 7.21 16.17 -10.04
CA ALA A 428 6.72 15.58 -8.80
C ALA A 428 7.02 14.09 -8.78
N SER A 429 7.51 13.55 -7.65
CA SER A 429 7.73 12.11 -7.49
C SER A 429 6.42 11.32 -7.47
N HIS A 430 5.33 11.94 -7.02
CA HIS A 430 4.02 11.32 -6.87
C HIS A 430 2.87 12.26 -7.25
N ILE A 431 1.77 11.67 -7.65
CA ILE A 431 0.46 12.32 -7.69
C ILE A 431 -0.46 11.70 -6.63
N TYR A 432 -1.37 12.52 -6.12
CA TYR A 432 -2.31 12.14 -5.07
C TYR A 432 -3.73 12.30 -5.60
N LEU A 433 -4.49 11.22 -5.55
CA LEU A 433 -5.85 11.14 -6.06
C LEU A 433 -6.82 10.85 -4.92
N ARG A 434 -8.02 11.41 -5.00
CA ARG A 434 -9.13 11.16 -4.08
C ARG A 434 -10.34 10.66 -4.85
N LEU A 435 -10.95 9.57 -4.37
CA LEU A 435 -12.29 9.14 -4.72
C LEU A 435 -13.28 9.63 -3.66
N LYS A 436 -14.34 10.28 -4.12
CA LYS A 436 -15.38 10.85 -3.27
C LYS A 436 -16.73 10.77 -3.99
N GLU A 437 -17.79 10.41 -3.30
CA GLU A 437 -19.16 10.54 -3.84
C GLU A 437 -19.55 12.01 -4.02
N ARG A 438 -20.14 12.34 -5.18
CA ARG A 438 -20.58 13.72 -5.47
C ARG A 438 -21.58 14.23 -4.44
N ASP A 439 -22.49 13.36 -4.00
CA ASP A 439 -23.50 13.65 -2.99
C ASP A 439 -23.40 12.68 -1.81
N GLU A 440 -22.76 13.16 -0.73
CA GLU A 440 -22.60 12.42 0.51
C GLU A 440 -23.77 12.65 1.48
N SER A 441 -24.98 12.96 1.00
CA SER A 441 -26.17 13.11 1.85
C SER A 441 -26.98 11.82 1.95
N GLY A 442 -27.00 10.97 0.91
CA GLY A 442 -27.79 9.74 0.86
C GLY A 442 -26.98 8.47 1.07
N THR A 443 -27.63 7.39 1.52
CA THR A 443 -26.98 6.09 1.79
C THR A 443 -26.85 5.21 0.55
N ALA A 444 -27.77 5.35 -0.41
CA ALA A 444 -27.87 4.47 -1.55
C ALA A 444 -26.63 4.50 -2.46
N ALA A 445 -25.84 5.58 -2.44
CA ALA A 445 -24.68 5.78 -3.30
C ALA A 445 -23.38 5.16 -2.76
N TRP A 446 -23.41 4.48 -1.61
CA TRP A 446 -22.20 3.83 -1.06
C TRP A 446 -21.66 2.72 -1.97
N ARG A 447 -20.35 2.76 -2.24
CA ARG A 447 -19.60 1.75 -3.00
C ARG A 447 -18.36 1.34 -2.22
N ARG A 448 -17.98 0.07 -2.28
CA ARG A 448 -16.68 -0.41 -1.80
C ARG A 448 -15.80 -0.75 -2.99
N PHE A 449 -14.59 -0.23 -2.99
CA PHE A 449 -13.59 -0.47 -4.02
C PHE A 449 -12.59 -1.51 -3.54
N ASP A 450 -12.33 -2.53 -4.34
CA ASP A 450 -11.30 -3.52 -4.02
C ASP A 450 -9.92 -2.85 -4.01
N VAL A 451 -9.19 -3.08 -2.92
CA VAL A 451 -7.79 -2.63 -2.78
C VAL A 451 -6.85 -3.79 -2.54
N LYS A 452 -7.35 -5.02 -2.36
CA LYS A 452 -6.58 -6.22 -2.00
C LYS A 452 -6.38 -7.16 -3.16
N LYS A 453 -7.48 -7.68 -3.72
CA LYS A 453 -7.39 -8.68 -4.80
C LYS A 453 -7.14 -8.00 -6.14
N LYS A 454 -7.72 -6.81 -6.33
CA LYS A 454 -7.55 -5.96 -7.51
C LYS A 454 -7.26 -4.52 -7.10
N PRO A 455 -6.05 -4.22 -6.60
CA PRO A 455 -5.70 -2.87 -6.18
C PRO A 455 -5.91 -1.86 -7.33
N PRO A 456 -6.26 -0.59 -7.03
CA PRO A 456 -6.35 0.45 -8.05
C PRO A 456 -5.05 0.58 -8.86
N VAL A 457 -5.18 0.60 -10.18
CA VAL A 457 -4.05 0.72 -11.11
C VAL A 457 -4.22 1.99 -11.94
N LEU A 458 -3.21 2.84 -11.94
CA LEU A 458 -3.10 3.95 -12.87
C LEU A 458 -2.38 3.49 -14.13
N VAL A 459 -3.11 3.41 -15.23
CA VAL A 459 -2.60 3.03 -16.56
C VAL A 459 -2.26 4.29 -17.32
N VAL A 460 -0.99 4.47 -17.66
CA VAL A 460 -0.47 5.65 -18.34
C VAL A 460 0.05 5.25 -19.70
N ASP A 461 -0.60 5.73 -20.76
CA ASP A 461 -0.11 5.56 -22.12
C ASP A 461 0.75 6.76 -22.49
N TYR A 462 1.96 6.49 -22.94
CA TYR A 462 2.94 7.51 -23.26
C TYR A 462 3.77 7.09 -24.47
N ASN A 463 4.37 8.09 -25.12
CA ASN A 463 5.34 7.87 -26.19
C ASN A 463 6.57 8.73 -25.94
N HIS A 464 7.72 8.24 -26.37
CA HIS A 464 8.89 9.07 -26.59
C HIS A 464 8.92 9.51 -28.05
N PRO A 465 9.26 10.78 -28.35
CA PRO A 465 9.53 11.19 -29.71
C PRO A 465 10.71 10.36 -30.22
N PRO A 466 10.69 9.94 -31.49
CA PRO A 466 11.76 9.14 -32.04
C PRO A 466 13.11 9.84 -31.85
N GLU A 467 14.14 9.05 -31.57
CA GLU A 467 15.50 9.57 -31.55
C GLU A 467 15.79 10.29 -32.86
N LYS A 468 16.43 11.46 -32.79
CA LYS A 468 16.89 12.13 -33.99
C LYS A 468 17.87 11.18 -34.69
N PRO A 469 17.61 10.77 -35.94
CA PRO A 469 18.52 9.89 -36.66
C PRO A 469 19.92 10.48 -36.63
N VAL A 470 20.91 9.68 -36.21
CA VAL A 470 22.30 10.15 -36.23
C VAL A 470 22.68 10.35 -37.69
N THR A 471 22.74 11.59 -38.14
CA THR A 471 22.96 11.90 -39.57
C THR A 471 24.25 11.28 -40.14
N SER A 472 25.21 10.90 -39.30
CA SER A 472 26.41 10.17 -39.69
C SER A 472 26.21 8.68 -40.02
N THR A 473 25.09 8.07 -39.60
CA THR A 473 24.74 6.67 -39.91
C THR A 473 23.69 6.55 -41.00
N ILE A 474 23.11 7.68 -41.45
CA ILE A 474 22.21 7.73 -42.58
C ILE A 474 23.04 7.63 -43.87
N SER A 475 23.07 6.45 -44.48
CA SER A 475 23.57 6.27 -45.84
C SER A 475 22.39 6.13 -46.80
N ASP A 476 22.29 7.00 -47.79
CA ASP A 476 21.39 6.81 -48.92
C ASP A 476 22.09 5.94 -49.97
N SER A 477 21.43 4.87 -50.44
CA SER A 477 21.96 4.03 -51.54
C SER A 477 21.77 4.69 -52.92
N LEU A 478 21.17 5.88 -52.97
CA LEU A 478 20.84 6.60 -54.20
C LEU A 478 21.58 7.95 -54.37
N GLY A 479 22.76 8.14 -53.78
CA GLY A 479 23.51 9.39 -53.95
C GLY A 479 25.02 9.22 -54.05
N GLY A 480 25.55 9.16 -55.28
CA GLY A 480 26.98 9.36 -55.53
C GLY A 480 27.51 10.68 -54.95
N ALA A 481 28.83 10.79 -54.84
CA ALA A 481 29.50 11.92 -54.18
C ALA A 481 29.01 13.29 -54.67
N CYS A 482 28.59 14.16 -53.75
CA CYS A 482 28.29 15.55 -54.03
C CYS A 482 29.53 16.25 -54.60
N GLN A 483 29.56 16.51 -55.92
CA GLN A 483 30.57 17.37 -56.53
C GLN A 483 30.24 18.83 -56.25
N THR A 484 31.14 19.50 -55.55
CA THR A 484 31.14 20.94 -55.35
C THR A 484 32.15 21.57 -56.30
N ASP A 485 31.87 21.57 -57.59
CA ASP A 485 32.60 22.43 -58.53
C ASP A 485 31.64 22.93 -59.62
N ARG A 486 31.32 24.23 -59.54
CA ARG A 486 30.83 25.01 -60.69
C ARG A 486 31.97 25.93 -61.09
N THR A 487 32.65 25.59 -62.19
CA THR A 487 33.46 26.51 -63.00
C THR A 487 32.62 27.64 -63.57
#